data_AF-A0A0C2D991-F1
#
_entry.id   AF-A0A0C2D991-F1
#
_cell.length_a   1.000
_cell.length_b   1.000
_cell.length_c   1.000
_cell.angle_alpha   90.00
_cell.angle_beta   90.00
_cell.angle_gamma   90.00
#
_symmetry.space_group_name_H-M   'P 1'
#
loop_
_entity.id
_entity.type
_entity.pdbx_description
1 polymer ?
#
loop_
_entity_poly.entity_id
_entity_poly.type
_entity_poly.pdbx_seq_one_letter_code
_entity_poly.pdbx_strand_id
1 'polypeptide(L)'
;MGDNGEALIMTISNQSNRNIWWPVAGLVSLLLLAPACNGDDAPGDDGDPYVFAEETPAEYTRVDRIGMPAIGTAVIVDKQAYNEANPAADANGDFVEQITMSVEGLHAALDDDLMGAGLVACAPADCVAQAAPLVVPDTLKIDLGAAAGFPNGRLLTDPVIDVTLAVVLLDLTATGQDATTLVGALNPTANDLPFETAFPYLAPYQGG
;
A
#
# COMPACT_ATOMS: atom_id res chain seq x y z
N MET A 1 -35.12 -30.44 -35.32
CA MET A 1 -33.79 -30.46 -34.69
C MET A 1 -33.46 -29.00 -34.38
N GLY A 2 -33.18 -28.71 -33.11
CA GLY A 2 -33.43 -27.42 -32.47
C GLY A 2 -32.76 -26.20 -33.10
N ASP A 3 -33.53 -25.13 -33.10
CA ASP A 3 -33.10 -23.72 -33.11
C ASP A 3 -32.84 -23.27 -31.66
N ASN A 4 -32.14 -22.15 -31.50
CA ASN A 4 -32.18 -21.15 -30.42
C ASN A 4 -30.78 -20.58 -30.10
N GLY A 5 -30.46 -19.46 -30.72
CA GLY A 5 -29.72 -18.39 -30.06
C GLY A 5 -30.63 -17.54 -29.16
N GLU A 6 -30.08 -16.40 -28.71
CA GLU A 6 -30.69 -15.28 -27.98
C GLU A 6 -30.40 -15.20 -26.47
N ALA A 7 -30.21 -13.95 -26.06
CA ALA A 7 -29.57 -13.50 -24.84
C ALA A 7 -30.57 -12.85 -23.84
N LEU A 8 -30.05 -12.57 -22.64
CA LEU A 8 -30.39 -11.46 -21.75
C LEU A 8 -31.72 -11.51 -20.96
N ILE A 9 -31.60 -11.35 -19.62
CA ILE A 9 -32.30 -10.37 -18.75
C ILE A 9 -32.55 -10.92 -17.33
N MET A 10 -31.94 -10.19 -16.39
CA MET A 10 -32.16 -10.05 -14.96
C MET A 10 -33.62 -10.19 -14.48
N THR A 11 -33.86 -10.88 -13.35
CA THR A 11 -35.02 -10.59 -12.48
C THR A 11 -34.68 -10.86 -11.03
N ILE A 12 -34.66 -9.77 -10.25
CA ILE A 12 -34.78 -9.74 -8.79
C ILE A 12 -36.19 -10.22 -8.45
N SER A 13 -36.32 -11.24 -7.59
CA SER A 13 -37.62 -11.63 -7.02
C SER A 13 -37.64 -11.41 -5.52
N ASN A 14 -38.31 -10.33 -5.14
CA ASN A 14 -38.85 -10.04 -3.82
C ASN A 14 -40.06 -10.97 -3.58
N GLN A 15 -40.01 -11.79 -2.53
CA GLN A 15 -41.21 -12.45 -2.01
C GLN A 15 -41.39 -12.09 -0.54
N SER A 16 -42.17 -11.02 -0.37
CA SER A 16 -42.92 -10.65 0.81
C SER A 16 -43.96 -11.71 1.19
N ASN A 17 -44.22 -11.80 2.50
CA ASN A 17 -45.45 -12.27 3.14
C ASN A 17 -45.87 -13.74 3.03
N ARG A 18 -45.55 -14.50 4.08
CA ARG A 18 -46.49 -15.48 4.65
C ARG A 18 -46.49 -15.38 6.19
N ASN A 19 -47.42 -14.60 6.71
CA ASN A 19 -47.84 -14.68 8.11
C ASN A 19 -48.41 -16.09 8.37
N ILE A 20 -48.19 -16.64 9.58
CA ILE A 20 -49.23 -17.13 10.50
C ILE A 20 -48.67 -18.17 11.51
N TRP A 21 -49.00 -17.92 12.80
CA TRP A 21 -48.89 -18.71 14.05
C TRP A 21 -47.59 -18.63 14.89
N TRP A 22 -47.61 -17.74 15.89
CA TRP A 22 -46.95 -17.95 17.18
C TRP A 22 -47.73 -18.97 18.02
N PRO A 23 -47.02 -19.79 18.81
CA PRO A 23 -47.35 -19.87 20.23
C PRO A 23 -46.17 -19.43 21.10
N VAL A 24 -46.54 -18.72 22.15
CA VAL A 24 -45.72 -18.20 23.23
C VAL A 24 -44.98 -19.35 23.93
N ALA A 25 -43.65 -19.33 23.95
CA ALA A 25 -42.82 -19.84 25.06
C ALA A 25 -41.34 -19.58 24.79
N GLY A 26 -40.67 -18.91 25.73
CA GLY A 26 -39.21 -18.92 25.84
C GLY A 26 -38.54 -17.60 25.45
N LEU A 27 -38.46 -16.69 26.43
CA LEU A 27 -37.41 -15.68 26.46
C LEU A 27 -36.06 -16.42 26.54
N VAL A 28 -35.42 -16.65 25.40
CA VAL A 28 -33.99 -16.96 25.37
C VAL A 28 -33.29 -15.61 25.31
N SER A 29 -32.79 -15.15 26.46
CA SER A 29 -31.79 -14.09 26.49
C SER A 29 -30.63 -14.53 25.62
N LEU A 30 -30.50 -13.92 24.45
CA LEU A 30 -29.30 -13.98 23.63
C LEU A 30 -28.22 -13.19 24.39
N LEU A 31 -27.50 -13.87 25.27
CA LEU A 31 -26.27 -13.35 25.84
C LEU A 31 -25.29 -13.20 24.68
N LEU A 32 -25.08 -11.99 24.21
CA LEU A 32 -23.92 -11.63 23.39
C LEU A 32 -22.67 -11.91 24.25
N LEU A 33 -22.09 -13.10 24.13
CA LEU A 33 -20.68 -13.29 24.45
C LEU A 33 -19.91 -12.56 23.35
N ALA A 34 -19.54 -11.31 23.63
CA ALA A 34 -18.31 -10.79 23.05
C ALA A 34 -17.18 -11.74 23.47
N PRO A 35 -16.27 -12.15 22.58
CA PRO A 35 -15.00 -12.67 23.03
C PRO A 35 -14.29 -11.52 23.78
N ALA A 36 -14.45 -11.49 25.09
CA ALA A 36 -13.53 -10.77 25.96
C ALA A 36 -12.16 -11.41 25.73
N CYS A 37 -11.17 -10.59 25.41
CA CYS A 37 -9.77 -10.97 25.39
C CYS A 37 -9.46 -11.70 26.70
N ASN A 38 -9.22 -13.01 26.63
CA ASN A 38 -8.96 -13.83 27.79
C ASN A 38 -7.47 -13.71 28.14
N GLY A 39 -7.07 -12.52 28.59
CA GLY A 39 -5.77 -12.27 29.20
C GLY A 39 -5.95 -12.24 30.72
N ASP A 40 -5.57 -13.33 31.39
CA ASP A 40 -5.33 -13.30 32.84
C ASP A 40 -3.98 -12.61 33.10
N ASP A 41 -3.87 -11.32 32.78
CA ASP A 41 -2.73 -10.52 33.19
C ASP A 41 -2.97 -10.06 34.63
N ALA A 42 -2.23 -10.67 35.56
CA ALA A 42 -2.11 -10.14 36.90
C ALA A 42 -1.65 -8.67 36.82
N PRO A 43 -2.19 -7.76 37.66
CA PRO A 43 -1.73 -6.37 37.66
C PRO A 43 -0.24 -6.37 37.99
N GLY A 44 0.55 -5.77 37.09
CA GLY A 44 2.01 -5.78 37.15
C GLY A 44 2.54 -5.28 38.49
N ASP A 45 3.60 -5.95 38.95
CA ASP A 45 4.48 -5.46 40.02
C ASP A 45 5.03 -4.09 39.60
N ASP A 46 4.90 -3.07 40.46
CA ASP A 46 5.13 -1.65 40.19
C ASP A 46 6.63 -1.29 40.01
N GLY A 47 7.43 -2.15 39.37
CA GLY A 47 8.88 -2.06 39.26
C GLY A 47 9.42 -1.77 37.86
N ASP A 48 8.76 -2.23 36.80
CA ASP A 48 9.22 -2.05 35.41
C ASP A 48 8.23 -1.22 34.60
N PRO A 49 8.57 0.02 34.19
CA PRO A 49 7.65 0.90 33.46
C PRO A 49 7.39 0.47 32.00
N TYR A 50 8.01 -0.62 31.54
CA TYR A 50 7.88 -1.15 30.19
C TYR A 50 7.59 -2.65 30.23
N VAL A 51 6.34 -3.03 29.96
CA VAL A 51 5.96 -4.42 29.70
C VAL A 51 6.14 -4.67 28.20
N PHE A 52 7.11 -5.51 27.84
CA PHE A 52 7.31 -5.94 26.46
C PHE A 52 6.45 -7.15 26.16
N ALA A 53 5.97 -7.24 24.93
CA ALA A 53 5.15 -8.33 24.44
C ALA A 53 6.00 -9.64 24.37
N GLU A 54 5.51 -10.73 24.97
CA GLU A 54 6.21 -12.03 25.06
C GLU A 54 5.65 -13.08 24.08
N GLU A 55 4.58 -12.73 23.36
CA GLU A 55 3.89 -13.60 22.41
C GLU A 55 4.80 -14.00 21.24
N THR A 56 4.57 -15.20 20.71
CA THR A 56 5.34 -15.65 19.54
C THR A 56 4.93 -14.86 18.29
N PRO A 57 5.83 -14.67 17.29
CA PRO A 57 5.48 -13.99 16.04
C PRO A 57 4.24 -14.56 15.31
N ALA A 58 3.90 -15.83 15.56
CA ALA A 58 2.74 -16.50 14.99
C ALA A 58 1.40 -16.03 15.59
N GLU A 59 1.42 -15.38 16.74
CA GLU A 59 0.25 -14.80 17.40
C GLU A 59 -0.08 -13.39 16.88
N TYR A 60 0.84 -12.78 16.11
CA TYR A 60 0.64 -11.50 15.46
C TYR A 60 0.06 -11.67 14.06
N THR A 61 -0.96 -10.88 13.75
CA THR A 61 -1.46 -10.74 12.38
C THR A 61 -0.74 -9.60 11.69
N ARG A 62 -0.29 -9.80 10.45
CA ARG A 62 0.24 -8.70 9.65
C ARG A 62 -0.88 -7.72 9.32
N VAL A 63 -0.65 -6.44 9.65
CA VAL A 63 -1.58 -5.35 9.38
C VAL A 63 -1.20 -4.56 8.11
N ASP A 64 0.09 -4.49 7.80
CA ASP A 64 0.58 -3.70 6.67
C ASP A 64 1.88 -4.26 6.06
N ARG A 65 2.10 -3.94 4.78
CA ARG A 65 3.36 -4.14 4.05
C ARG A 65 3.81 -2.81 3.45
N ILE A 66 4.96 -2.34 3.92
CA ILE A 66 5.52 -1.03 3.55
C ILE A 66 6.98 -1.15 3.15
N GLY A 67 7.31 -2.10 2.26
CA GLY A 67 8.66 -2.27 1.75
C GLY A 67 9.09 -1.05 0.93
N MET A 68 8.45 -0.90 -0.22
CA MET A 68 8.58 0.23 -1.12
C MET A 68 7.49 1.26 -0.84
N PRO A 69 7.88 2.54 -0.65
CA PRO A 69 6.93 3.63 -0.59
C PRO A 69 6.02 3.70 -1.81
N ALA A 70 4.82 4.24 -1.61
CA ALA A 70 3.75 4.41 -2.59
C ALA A 70 3.02 3.14 -3.06
N ILE A 71 3.57 1.93 -2.89
CA ILE A 71 2.94 0.71 -3.43
C ILE A 71 1.59 0.40 -2.80
N GLY A 72 1.57 0.00 -1.53
CA GLY A 72 0.33 -0.31 -0.79
C GLY A 72 -0.62 0.88 -0.64
N THR A 73 -0.12 2.11 -0.79
CA THR A 73 -0.93 3.33 -0.60
C THR A 73 -1.60 3.83 -1.88
N ALA A 74 -0.92 3.76 -3.03
CA ALA A 74 -1.32 4.46 -4.26
C ALA A 74 -1.73 3.53 -5.42
N VAL A 75 -1.07 2.38 -5.60
CA VAL A 75 -1.28 1.53 -6.78
C VAL A 75 -1.93 0.18 -6.48
N ILE A 76 -2.12 -0.15 -5.21
CA ILE A 76 -2.84 -1.33 -4.76
C ILE A 76 -4.31 -0.98 -4.51
N VAL A 77 -5.21 -1.74 -5.14
CA VAL A 77 -6.66 -1.56 -5.01
C VAL A 77 -7.19 -2.37 -3.83
N ASP A 78 -6.91 -3.67 -3.78
CA ASP A 78 -7.25 -4.53 -2.64
C ASP A 78 -6.15 -4.47 -1.58
N LYS A 79 -6.18 -3.41 -0.78
CA LYS A 79 -5.20 -3.14 0.27
C LYS A 79 -5.21 -4.22 1.36
N GLN A 80 -6.36 -4.80 1.68
CA GLN A 80 -6.45 -5.82 2.73
C GLN A 80 -5.78 -7.10 2.27
N ALA A 81 -6.12 -7.60 1.08
CA ALA A 81 -5.49 -8.80 0.53
C ALA A 81 -3.98 -8.61 0.34
N TYR A 82 -3.57 -7.43 -0.12
CA TYR A 82 -2.15 -7.10 -0.23
C TYR A 82 -1.47 -7.11 1.14
N ASN A 83 -2.03 -6.46 2.15
CA ASN A 83 -1.44 -6.38 3.48
C ASN A 83 -1.41 -7.74 4.19
N GLU A 84 -2.32 -8.66 3.87
CA GLU A 84 -2.37 -10.00 4.43
C GLU A 84 -1.49 -11.02 3.68
N ALA A 85 -1.00 -10.72 2.47
CA ALA A 85 -0.24 -11.65 1.64
C ALA A 85 1.28 -11.62 1.87
N ASN A 86 1.96 -12.76 1.75
CA ASN A 86 3.41 -12.83 1.90
C ASN A 86 4.14 -12.17 0.72
N PRO A 87 5.36 -11.62 0.90
CA PRO A 87 6.15 -11.09 -0.23
C PRO A 87 6.37 -12.09 -1.37
N ALA A 88 6.32 -13.40 -1.09
CA ALA A 88 6.32 -14.43 -2.12
C ALA A 88 5.14 -14.34 -3.10
N ALA A 89 3.97 -13.85 -2.67
CA ALA A 89 2.82 -13.58 -3.52
C ALA A 89 3.12 -12.49 -4.56
N ASP A 90 3.84 -11.44 -4.17
CA ASP A 90 4.29 -10.41 -5.12
C ASP A 90 5.21 -11.04 -6.17
N ALA A 91 6.18 -11.84 -5.73
CA ALA A 91 7.10 -12.55 -6.62
C ALA A 91 6.39 -13.54 -7.56
N ASN A 92 5.24 -14.08 -7.15
CA ASN A 92 4.37 -14.92 -7.99
C ASN A 92 3.51 -14.10 -8.96
N GLY A 93 3.46 -12.78 -8.81
CA GLY A 93 2.72 -11.87 -9.68
C GLY A 93 1.28 -11.59 -9.24
N ASP A 94 0.87 -12.00 -8.04
CA ASP A 94 -0.53 -11.98 -7.59
C ASP A 94 -1.15 -10.56 -7.58
N PHE A 95 -0.31 -9.52 -7.51
CA PHE A 95 -0.73 -8.11 -7.47
C PHE A 95 -0.30 -7.30 -8.70
N VAL A 96 0.42 -7.90 -9.66
CA VAL A 96 0.99 -7.19 -10.82
C VAL A 96 -0.10 -6.61 -11.72
N GLU A 97 -1.24 -7.29 -11.84
CA GLU A 97 -2.38 -6.79 -12.61
C GLU A 97 -2.95 -5.49 -12.02
N GLN A 98 -3.15 -5.43 -10.70
CA GLN A 98 -3.65 -4.22 -10.02
C GLN A 98 -2.67 -3.06 -10.10
N ILE A 99 -1.37 -3.35 -9.97
CA ILE A 99 -0.30 -2.36 -10.14
C ILE A 99 -0.34 -1.81 -11.57
N THR A 100 -0.40 -2.69 -12.57
CA THR A 100 -0.46 -2.31 -13.99
C THR A 100 -1.67 -1.44 -14.27
N MET A 101 -2.87 -1.83 -13.83
CA MET A 101 -4.08 -1.04 -14.03
C MET A 101 -3.99 0.35 -13.39
N SER A 102 -3.39 0.46 -12.20
CA SER A 102 -3.21 1.75 -11.54
C SER A 102 -2.21 2.63 -12.27
N VAL A 103 -1.09 2.06 -12.74
CA VAL A 103 -0.07 2.77 -13.53
C VAL A 103 -0.63 3.21 -14.88
N GLU A 104 -1.40 2.38 -15.56
CA GLU A 104 -2.14 2.78 -16.78
C GLU A 104 -3.10 3.95 -16.51
N GLY A 105 -3.78 3.93 -15.37
CA GLY A 105 -4.63 5.05 -14.94
C GLY A 105 -3.85 6.35 -14.70
N LEU A 106 -2.64 6.27 -14.14
CA LEU A 106 -1.77 7.43 -13.96
C LEU A 106 -1.29 7.99 -15.31
N HIS A 107 -0.86 7.13 -16.23
CA HIS A 107 -0.46 7.52 -17.57
C HIS A 107 -1.61 8.20 -18.33
N ALA A 108 -2.81 7.60 -18.29
CA ALA A 108 -3.98 8.19 -18.92
C ALA A 108 -4.35 9.58 -18.36
N ALA A 109 -3.99 9.85 -17.10
CA ALA A 109 -4.27 11.12 -16.45
C ALA A 109 -3.16 12.18 -16.58
N LEU A 110 -1.90 11.78 -16.81
CA LEU A 110 -0.73 12.66 -16.68
C LEU A 110 0.16 12.73 -17.92
N ASP A 111 0.02 11.83 -18.91
CA ASP A 111 0.93 11.82 -20.06
C ASP A 111 0.87 13.10 -20.91
N ASP A 112 -0.30 13.73 -21.01
CA ASP A 112 -0.46 15.00 -21.71
C ASP A 112 0.19 16.16 -20.95
N ASP A 113 0.07 16.18 -19.62
CA ASP A 113 0.76 17.13 -18.74
C ASP A 113 2.29 16.97 -18.82
N LEU A 114 2.79 15.73 -18.79
CA LEU A 114 4.22 15.43 -18.95
C LEU A 114 4.75 15.88 -20.31
N MET A 115 4.00 15.60 -21.38
CA MET A 115 4.35 16.06 -22.72
C MET A 115 4.31 17.59 -22.82
N GLY A 116 3.33 18.24 -22.17
CA GLY A 116 3.25 19.69 -22.05
C GLY A 116 4.45 20.30 -21.31
N ALA A 117 5.02 19.57 -20.36
CA ALA A 117 6.26 19.93 -19.66
C ALA A 117 7.53 19.62 -20.47
N GLY A 118 7.42 19.06 -21.67
CA GLY A 118 8.55 18.67 -22.51
C GLY A 118 9.24 17.38 -22.08
N LEU A 119 8.58 16.57 -21.27
CA LEU A 119 9.05 15.26 -20.83
C LEU A 119 8.51 14.15 -21.74
N VAL A 120 9.25 13.05 -21.80
CA VAL A 120 8.90 11.85 -22.55
C VAL A 120 8.38 10.80 -21.56
N ALA A 121 7.10 10.51 -21.64
CA ALA A 121 6.49 9.38 -20.93
C ALA A 121 6.84 8.05 -21.63
N CYS A 122 7.04 7.01 -20.83
CA CYS A 122 7.15 5.63 -21.30
C CYS A 122 5.75 5.06 -21.65
N ALA A 123 5.70 3.90 -22.32
CA ALA A 123 4.45 3.14 -22.31
C ALA A 123 4.23 2.53 -20.91
N PRO A 124 2.98 2.41 -20.41
CA PRO A 124 2.71 1.91 -19.06
C PRO A 124 3.37 0.56 -18.75
N ALA A 125 3.32 -0.39 -19.70
CA ALA A 125 3.94 -1.70 -19.55
C ALA A 125 5.47 -1.63 -19.40
N ASP A 126 6.12 -0.69 -20.10
CA ASP A 126 7.56 -0.49 -20.02
C ASP A 126 7.94 0.11 -18.66
N CYS A 127 7.15 1.06 -18.14
CA CYS A 127 7.38 1.62 -16.82
C CYS A 127 7.10 0.65 -15.67
N VAL A 128 6.10 -0.22 -15.81
CA VAL A 128 5.89 -1.32 -14.85
C VAL A 128 7.11 -2.25 -14.84
N ALA A 129 7.62 -2.63 -16.02
CA ALA A 129 8.83 -3.46 -16.12
C ALA A 129 10.07 -2.76 -15.56
N GLN A 130 10.20 -1.46 -15.78
CA GLN A 130 11.27 -0.62 -15.24
C GLN A 130 11.25 -0.56 -13.70
N ALA A 131 10.06 -0.46 -13.09
CA ALA A 131 9.89 -0.41 -11.65
C ALA A 131 9.96 -1.79 -10.96
N ALA A 132 9.68 -2.87 -11.68
CA ALA A 132 9.56 -4.22 -11.13
C ALA A 132 10.72 -4.65 -10.21
N PRO A 133 12.01 -4.37 -10.52
CA PRO A 133 13.12 -4.74 -9.63
C PRO A 133 13.09 -4.04 -8.27
N LEU A 134 12.40 -2.90 -8.14
CA LEU A 134 12.26 -2.17 -6.88
C LEU A 134 11.06 -2.67 -6.07
N VAL A 135 9.95 -3.01 -6.75
CA VAL A 135 8.64 -3.19 -6.10
C VAL A 135 8.20 -4.66 -6.03
N VAL A 136 8.87 -5.58 -6.73
CA VAL A 136 8.56 -7.02 -6.72
C VAL A 136 9.79 -7.85 -6.31
N PRO A 137 9.73 -8.61 -5.19
CA PRO A 137 8.71 -8.54 -4.15
C PRO A 137 8.84 -7.26 -3.30
N ASP A 138 7.74 -6.85 -2.65
CA ASP A 138 7.72 -5.65 -1.83
C ASP A 138 8.48 -5.87 -0.52
N THR A 139 9.78 -5.61 -0.56
CA THR A 139 10.73 -5.87 0.52
C THR A 139 11.78 -4.78 0.56
N LEU A 140 12.19 -4.38 1.76
CA LEU A 140 13.33 -3.49 1.93
C LEU A 140 14.61 -4.21 1.53
N LYS A 141 15.32 -3.67 0.55
CA LYS A 141 16.61 -4.19 0.08
C LYS A 141 17.73 -3.35 0.68
N ILE A 142 18.64 -4.01 1.40
CA ILE A 142 19.80 -3.37 2.02
C ILE A 142 21.07 -4.11 1.60
N ASP A 143 21.99 -3.38 0.99
CA ASP A 143 23.37 -3.76 0.75
C ASP A 143 24.28 -2.98 1.72
N LEU A 144 24.87 -3.70 2.66
CA LEU A 144 25.77 -3.14 3.67
C LEU A 144 27.14 -2.71 3.11
N GLY A 145 27.46 -3.10 1.86
CA GLY A 145 28.65 -2.66 1.15
C GLY A 145 28.46 -1.36 0.34
N ALA A 146 27.22 -0.91 0.18
CA ALA A 146 26.87 0.29 -0.57
C ALA A 146 26.55 1.48 0.36
N ALA A 147 26.60 2.69 -0.19
CA ALA A 147 26.17 3.88 0.53
C ALA A 147 24.67 3.79 0.87
N ALA A 148 24.29 4.31 2.05
CA ALA A 148 22.90 4.40 2.45
C ALA A 148 22.17 5.48 1.64
N GLY A 149 20.88 5.24 1.39
CA GLY A 149 20.00 6.14 0.64
C GLY A 149 19.18 5.38 -0.38
N PHE A 150 18.05 5.94 -0.79
CA PHE A 150 17.11 5.30 -1.69
C PHE A 150 17.77 4.88 -3.02
N PRO A 151 17.62 3.61 -3.46
CA PRO A 151 16.77 2.54 -2.93
C PRO A 151 17.43 1.61 -1.89
N ASN A 152 18.71 1.82 -1.54
CA ASN A 152 19.43 1.11 -0.47
C ASN A 152 19.03 1.63 0.93
N GLY A 153 17.77 1.40 1.30
CA GLY A 153 17.14 2.05 2.44
C GLY A 153 16.61 3.43 2.07
N ARG A 154 16.64 4.38 3.02
CA ARG A 154 16.32 5.79 2.77
C ARG A 154 16.93 6.69 3.84
N LEU A 155 17.42 7.85 3.42
CA LEU A 155 17.75 8.98 4.27
C LEU A 155 16.53 9.90 4.42
N LEU A 156 16.56 10.74 5.44
CA LEU A 156 15.50 11.74 5.67
C LEU A 156 15.36 12.75 4.52
N THR A 157 16.44 12.95 3.75
CA THR A 157 16.51 13.90 2.63
C THR A 157 16.18 13.28 1.28
N ASP A 158 15.96 11.96 1.21
CA ASP A 158 15.78 11.31 -0.09
C ASP A 158 14.45 11.71 -0.73
N PRO A 159 14.43 12.15 -2.01
CA PRO A 159 13.23 12.54 -2.72
C PRO A 159 12.48 11.31 -3.26
N VAL A 160 12.12 10.37 -2.36
CA VAL A 160 11.64 9.03 -2.72
C VAL A 160 10.43 9.07 -3.66
N ILE A 161 9.46 9.96 -3.42
CA ILE A 161 8.25 10.04 -4.24
C ILE A 161 8.56 10.62 -5.62
N ASP A 162 9.41 11.63 -5.73
CA ASP A 162 9.79 12.21 -7.03
C ASP A 162 10.53 11.17 -7.88
N VAL A 163 11.44 10.42 -7.25
CA VAL A 163 12.18 9.35 -7.92
C VAL A 163 11.26 8.21 -8.33
N THR A 164 10.36 7.77 -7.45
CA THR A 164 9.41 6.71 -7.75
C THR A 164 8.47 7.12 -8.87
N LEU A 165 7.98 8.36 -8.87
CA LEU A 165 7.10 8.86 -9.92
C LEU A 165 7.83 8.96 -11.27
N ALA A 166 9.09 9.40 -11.27
CA ALA A 166 9.91 9.40 -12.48
C ALA A 166 10.06 7.98 -13.06
N VAL A 167 10.31 6.99 -12.19
CA VAL A 167 10.45 5.59 -12.60
C VAL A 167 9.15 4.98 -13.13
N VAL A 168 7.97 5.41 -12.66
CA VAL A 168 6.70 4.83 -13.13
C VAL A 168 5.99 5.62 -14.23
N LEU A 169 6.48 6.81 -14.59
CA LEU A 169 5.88 7.65 -15.64
C LEU A 169 6.83 8.00 -16.80
N LEU A 170 8.14 8.14 -16.56
CA LEU A 170 9.07 8.65 -17.57
C LEU A 170 9.81 7.52 -18.30
N ASP A 171 10.06 7.75 -19.58
CA ASP A 171 11.07 7.01 -20.34
C ASP A 171 12.47 7.47 -19.87
N LEU A 172 13.12 6.65 -19.05
CA LEU A 172 14.46 6.92 -18.53
C LEU A 172 15.57 6.69 -19.57
N THR A 173 15.23 6.16 -20.75
CA THR A 173 16.16 6.02 -21.88
C THR A 173 16.14 7.24 -22.79
N ALA A 174 15.13 8.12 -22.63
CA ALA A 174 15.07 9.39 -23.34
C ALA A 174 16.25 10.28 -22.97
N THR A 175 16.78 10.99 -23.97
CA THR A 175 17.98 11.84 -23.77
C THR A 175 17.69 12.96 -22.79
N GLY A 176 18.49 13.04 -21.72
CA GLY A 176 18.38 14.08 -20.70
C GLY A 176 17.33 13.82 -19.62
N GLN A 177 16.76 12.60 -19.59
CA GLN A 177 15.88 12.15 -18.51
C GLN A 177 16.54 11.01 -17.73
N ASP A 178 16.23 10.94 -16.45
CA ASP A 178 16.64 9.89 -15.54
C ASP A 178 15.68 9.84 -14.32
N ALA A 179 15.94 8.92 -13.40
CA ALA A 179 15.11 8.72 -12.22
C ALA A 179 15.05 9.96 -11.29
N THR A 180 15.87 11.00 -11.52
CA THR A 180 15.88 12.24 -10.74
C THR A 180 15.24 13.42 -11.47
N THR A 181 14.74 13.23 -12.68
CA THR A 181 14.19 14.31 -13.52
C THR A 181 13.05 15.09 -12.87
N LEU A 182 12.25 14.45 -12.02
CA LEU A 182 11.14 15.11 -11.31
C LEU A 182 11.55 15.73 -9.96
N VAL A 183 12.79 15.52 -9.51
CA VAL A 183 13.27 16.04 -8.22
C VAL A 183 13.32 17.55 -8.24
N GLY A 184 12.60 18.19 -7.30
CA GLY A 184 12.50 19.65 -7.25
C GLY A 184 11.52 20.26 -8.26
N ALA A 185 10.94 19.46 -9.16
CA ALA A 185 9.88 19.89 -10.05
C ALA A 185 8.49 19.74 -9.39
N LEU A 186 8.29 18.65 -8.64
CA LEU A 186 7.02 18.33 -7.99
C LEU A 186 6.99 18.71 -6.53
N ASN A 187 8.05 18.37 -5.79
CA ASN A 187 8.17 18.60 -4.37
C ASN A 187 9.38 19.51 -4.06
N PRO A 188 9.32 20.32 -2.98
CA PRO A 188 10.49 21.04 -2.50
C PRO A 188 11.66 20.08 -2.21
N THR A 189 12.88 20.50 -2.52
CA THR A 189 14.08 19.65 -2.38
C THR A 189 14.61 19.54 -0.94
N ALA A 190 14.05 20.30 0.00
CA ALA A 190 14.45 20.30 1.40
C ALA A 190 13.29 20.70 2.32
N ASN A 191 13.40 20.30 3.58
CA ASN A 191 12.53 20.75 4.65
C ASN A 191 12.79 22.24 4.99
N ASP A 192 11.78 22.93 5.52
CA ASP A 192 11.87 24.35 5.90
C ASP A 192 12.93 24.60 6.99
N LEU A 193 13.16 23.59 7.86
CA LEU A 193 14.23 23.59 8.85
C LEU A 193 15.24 22.48 8.58
N PRO A 194 16.53 22.72 8.88
CA PRO A 194 17.53 21.66 8.81
C PRO A 194 17.22 20.54 9.81
N PHE A 195 17.58 19.31 9.45
CA PHE A 195 17.54 18.18 10.37
C PHE A 195 18.56 18.36 11.52
N GLU A 196 18.20 17.87 12.70
CA GLU A 196 19.08 17.87 13.86
C GLU A 196 20.19 16.82 13.67
N THR A 197 21.38 17.08 14.22
CA THR A 197 22.50 16.12 14.16
C THR A 197 22.42 15.02 15.23
N ALA A 198 21.43 15.12 16.12
CA ALA A 198 21.15 14.18 17.19
C ALA A 198 19.65 13.90 17.30
N PHE A 199 19.30 12.77 17.92
CA PHE A 199 17.92 12.37 18.17
C PHE A 199 17.14 13.51 18.87
N PRO A 200 15.93 13.88 18.39
CA PRO A 200 15.05 13.13 17.47
C PRO A 200 15.29 13.31 15.96
N TYR A 201 16.39 13.93 15.51
CA TYR A 201 16.77 14.18 14.10
C TYR A 201 15.82 15.09 13.30
N LEU A 202 14.52 15.09 13.61
CA LEU A 202 13.54 16.02 13.06
C LEU A 202 13.59 17.35 13.80
N ALA A 203 13.49 18.44 13.04
CA ALA A 203 13.32 19.77 13.60
C ALA A 203 11.99 19.87 14.39
N PRO A 204 11.91 20.75 15.40
CA PRO A 204 10.65 21.00 16.10
C PRO A 204 9.57 21.52 15.15
N TYR A 205 8.32 21.21 15.47
CA TYR A 205 7.18 21.66 14.67
C TYR A 205 7.05 23.20 14.68
N GLN A 206 6.68 23.75 13.52
CA GLN A 206 6.54 25.19 13.31
C GLN A 206 5.13 25.64 13.71
N GLY A 207 4.85 25.73 15.01
CA GLY A 207 3.53 26.19 15.48
C GLY A 207 3.38 26.22 16.99
N GLY A 208 4.22 27.00 17.69
CA GLY A 208 4.30 27.04 19.16
C GLY A 208 2.99 27.14 19.93
#